data_AF-A0A931Q9R0-F1
#
_entry.id   AF-A0A931Q9R0-F1
#
_cell.length_a   1.000
_cell.length_b   1.000
_cell.length_c   1.000
_cell.angle_alpha   90.00
_cell.angle_beta   90.00
_cell.angle_gamma   90.00
#
_symmetry.space_group_name_H-M   'P 1'
#
loop_
_entity.id
_entity.type
_entity.pdbx_description
1 polymer ?
#
loop_
_entity_poly.entity_id
_entity_poly.type
_entity_poly.pdbx_seq_one_letter_code
_entity_poly.pdbx_strand_id
1 'polypeptide(L)'
;MSDLEKEGASACDDQCLEALRELYSFLDGELTEERRGAIRGHLDECGGCVEAFDFEVELRQVVSRCCRETEVPQDLRLRIAQAIESLGESDSQASDAI
;
A
#
# COMPACT_ATOMS: atom_id res chain seq x y z
N MET A 1 -4.62 -45.48 7.60
CA MET A 1 -3.51 -45.88 8.49
C MET A 1 -2.34 -46.13 7.55
N SER A 2 -1.38 -45.24 7.38
CA SER A 2 -0.71 -44.39 8.36
C SER A 2 0.11 -43.37 7.57
N ASP A 3 -0.06 -42.10 7.95
CA ASP A 3 1.02 -41.12 8.11
C ASP A 3 1.93 -40.86 6.89
N LEU A 4 1.57 -39.84 6.09
CA LEU A 4 2.57 -38.99 5.46
C LEU A 4 2.04 -37.59 5.17
N GLU A 5 1.47 -36.97 6.21
CA GLU A 5 1.35 -35.51 6.26
C GLU A 5 2.47 -35.00 7.16
N LYS A 6 3.23 -34.00 6.64
CA LYS A 6 3.96 -32.98 7.42
C LYS A 6 5.39 -33.29 7.87
N GLU A 7 6.39 -32.91 7.06
CA GLU A 7 7.68 -32.35 7.54
C GLU A 7 8.23 -31.33 6.53
N GLY A 8 8.06 -30.04 6.83
CA GLY A 8 8.51 -28.91 5.98
C GLY A 8 7.99 -27.53 6.39
N ALA A 9 7.03 -27.45 7.32
CA ALA A 9 6.53 -26.19 7.87
C ALA A 9 7.17 -25.91 9.24
N SER A 10 7.89 -24.79 9.40
CA SER A 10 7.95 -24.15 10.74
C SER A 10 8.56 -22.73 10.85
N ALA A 11 9.01 -22.06 9.79
CA ALA A 11 9.47 -20.66 9.94
C ALA A 11 9.22 -19.80 8.69
N CYS A 12 9.45 -20.37 7.51
CA CYS A 12 9.15 -19.71 6.25
C CYS A 12 7.64 -19.39 6.12
N ASP A 13 6.76 -20.33 6.49
CA ASP A 13 5.32 -20.20 6.28
C ASP A 13 4.67 -19.07 7.12
N ASP A 14 4.97 -18.98 8.42
CA ASP A 14 4.39 -17.93 9.28
C ASP A 14 4.88 -16.52 8.90
N GLN A 15 6.17 -16.38 8.55
CA GLN A 15 6.75 -15.11 8.11
C GLN A 15 6.27 -14.72 6.71
N CYS A 16 6.09 -15.69 5.80
CA CYS A 16 5.46 -15.45 4.50
C CYS A 16 4.03 -14.94 4.68
N LEU A 17 3.24 -15.57 5.56
CA LEU A 17 1.87 -15.15 5.84
C LEU A 17 1.82 -13.75 6.46
N GLU A 18 2.75 -13.42 7.35
CA GLU A 18 2.85 -12.06 7.90
C GLU A 18 3.25 -11.03 6.84
N ALA A 19 4.27 -11.31 6.03
CA ALA A 19 4.67 -10.45 4.92
C ALA A 19 3.53 -10.23 3.92
N LEU A 20 2.77 -11.27 3.58
CA LEU A 20 1.61 -11.18 2.68
C LEU A 20 0.45 -10.37 3.29
N ARG A 21 0.18 -10.51 4.60
CA ARG A 21 -0.85 -9.73 5.28
C ARG A 21 -0.53 -8.24 5.30
N GLU A 22 0.73 -7.89 5.47
CA GLU A 22 1.18 -6.49 5.57
C GLU A 22 1.67 -5.91 4.23
N LEU A 23 1.64 -6.70 3.15
CA LEU A 23 2.22 -6.35 1.85
C LEU A 23 1.68 -5.02 1.30
N TYR A 24 0.37 -4.79 1.41
CA TYR A 24 -0.23 -3.54 0.94
C TYR A 24 0.19 -2.34 1.79
N SER A 25 0.14 -2.46 3.12
CA SER A 25 0.63 -1.39 4.02
C SER A 25 2.12 -1.12 3.82
N PHE A 26 2.91 -2.14 3.50
CA PHE A 26 4.31 -1.98 3.11
C PHE A 26 4.44 -1.19 1.81
N LEU A 27 3.68 -1.55 0.78
CA LEU A 27 3.68 -0.87 -0.53
C LEU A 27 3.14 0.57 -0.46
N ASP A 28 2.21 0.85 0.46
CA ASP A 28 1.65 2.19 0.70
C ASP A 28 2.51 3.04 1.64
N GLY A 29 3.55 2.45 2.24
CA GLY A 29 4.44 3.16 3.16
C GLY A 29 3.85 3.42 4.54
N GLU A 30 2.78 2.73 4.91
CA GLU A 30 2.04 2.93 6.16
C GLU A 30 2.64 2.19 7.38
N LEU A 31 3.67 1.38 7.15
CA LEU A 31 4.36 0.65 8.23
C LEU A 31 5.40 1.51 8.95
N THR A 32 5.64 1.15 10.21
CA THR A 32 6.79 1.65 10.97
C THR A 32 8.10 1.18 10.34
N GLU A 33 9.20 1.92 10.57
CA GLU A 33 10.52 1.53 10.03
C GLU A 33 10.94 0.13 10.49
N GLU A 34 10.62 -0.25 11.72
CA GLU A 34 10.90 -1.58 12.26
C GLU A 34 10.19 -2.68 11.46
N ARG A 35 8.86 -2.55 11.26
CA ARG A 35 8.09 -3.53 10.48
C ARG A 35 8.50 -3.54 9.01
N ARG A 36 8.80 -2.38 8.44
CA ARG A 36 9.33 -2.28 7.07
C ARG A 36 10.64 -3.03 6.93
N GLY A 37 11.54 -2.92 7.91
CA GLY A 37 12.79 -3.67 7.95
C GLY A 37 12.58 -5.18 8.02
N ALA A 38 11.64 -5.65 8.84
CA ALA A 38 11.31 -7.07 8.96
C ALA A 38 10.78 -7.66 7.65
N ILE A 39 9.83 -6.99 7.00
CA ILE A 39 9.28 -7.43 5.70
C ILE A 39 10.37 -7.40 4.63
N ARG A 40 11.18 -6.33 4.58
CA ARG A 40 12.29 -6.24 3.62
C ARG A 40 13.26 -7.42 3.78
N GLY A 41 13.68 -7.71 5.01
CA GLY A 41 14.58 -8.84 5.27
C GLY A 41 13.96 -10.18 4.83
N HIS A 42 12.66 -10.37 5.06
CA HIS A 42 11.97 -11.57 4.58
C HIS A 42 11.94 -11.65 3.04
N LEU A 43 11.64 -10.54 2.35
CA LEU A 43 11.70 -10.49 0.89
C LEU A 43 13.11 -10.81 0.38
N ASP A 44 14.16 -10.29 1.02
CA ASP A 44 15.55 -10.56 0.59
C ASP A 44 15.93 -12.06 0.69
N GLU A 45 15.25 -12.84 1.54
CA GLU A 45 15.53 -14.26 1.79
C GLU A 45 14.50 -15.22 1.15
N CYS A 46 13.30 -14.74 0.79
CA CYS A 46 12.19 -15.56 0.31
C CYS A 46 11.78 -15.21 -1.12
N GLY A 47 12.23 -16.01 -2.09
CA GLY A 47 11.91 -15.82 -3.51
C GLY A 47 10.40 -15.83 -3.82
N GLY A 48 9.61 -16.67 -3.14
CA GLY A 48 8.16 -16.72 -3.36
C GLY A 48 7.43 -15.43 -2.93
N CYS A 49 7.89 -14.81 -1.84
CA CYS A 49 7.33 -13.53 -1.40
C CYS A 49 7.81 -12.36 -2.28
N VAL A 50 9.03 -12.42 -2.81
CA VAL A 50 9.52 -11.44 -3.80
C VAL A 50 8.69 -11.48 -5.07
N GLU A 51 8.40 -12.67 -5.60
CA GLU A 51 7.56 -12.81 -6.80
C GLU A 51 6.16 -12.22 -6.58
N ALA A 52 5.56 -12.46 -5.40
CA ALA A 52 4.28 -11.85 -5.04
C ALA A 52 4.38 -10.32 -4.92
N PHE A 53 5.45 -9.80 -4.32
CA PHE A 53 5.69 -8.36 -4.21
C PHE A 53 5.85 -7.70 -5.59
N ASP A 54 6.66 -8.29 -6.47
CA ASP A 54 6.91 -7.77 -7.82
C ASP A 54 5.62 -7.73 -8.64
N PHE A 55 4.80 -8.78 -8.55
CA PHE A 55 3.49 -8.80 -9.18
C PHE A 55 2.59 -7.65 -8.70
N GLU A 56 2.50 -7.41 -7.40
CA GLU A 56 1.70 -6.31 -6.85
C GLU A 56 2.21 -4.93 -7.29
N VAL A 57 3.52 -4.75 -7.37
CA VAL A 57 4.13 -3.52 -7.89
C VAL A 57 3.76 -3.30 -9.36
N GLU A 58 3.90 -4.33 -10.19
CA GLU A 58 3.52 -4.27 -11.62
C GLU A 58 2.03 -3.98 -11.79
N LEU A 59 1.18 -4.65 -11.02
CA LEU A 59 -0.27 -4.43 -11.03
C LEU A 59 -0.61 -2.99 -10.69
N ARG A 60 -0.01 -2.42 -9.64
CA ARG A 60 -0.19 -1.01 -9.25
C ARG A 60 0.21 -0.04 -10.37
N GLN A 61 1.28 -0.34 -11.10
CA GLN A 61 1.70 0.47 -12.25
C GLN A 61 0.66 0.43 -13.39
N VAL A 62 0.14 -0.75 -13.71
CA VAL A 62 -0.90 -0.92 -14.73
C VAL A 62 -2.16 -0.15 -14.35
N VAL A 63 -2.63 -0.31 -13.11
CA VAL A 63 -3.81 0.41 -12.60
C VAL A 63 -3.58 1.92 -12.67
N SER A 64 -2.42 2.40 -12.21
CA SER A 64 -2.08 3.83 -12.25
C SER A 64 -2.12 4.38 -13.67
N ARG A 65 -1.56 3.65 -14.64
CA ARG A 65 -1.58 4.04 -16.05
C ARG A 65 -3.01 4.15 -16.59
N CYS A 66 -3.84 3.13 -16.37
CA CYS A 66 -5.23 3.13 -16.83
C CYS A 66 -6.03 4.31 -16.24
N CYS A 67 -5.82 4.62 -14.95
CA CYS A 67 -6.47 5.75 -14.30
C CYS A 67 -6.01 7.11 -14.85
N ARG A 68 -4.75 7.23 -15.31
CA ARG A 68 -4.21 8.48 -15.88
C ARG A 68 -4.62 8.72 -17.32
N GLU A 69 -4.88 7.66 -18.10
CA GLU A 69 -5.32 7.76 -19.49
C GLU A 69 -6.80 8.15 -19.63
N THR A 70 -7.56 8.08 -18.54
CA THR A 70 -8.97 8.50 -18.52
C THR A 70 -9.07 9.98 -18.20
N GLU A 71 -9.71 10.76 -19.07
CA GLU A 71 -9.97 12.18 -18.80
C GLU A 71 -10.93 12.32 -17.60
N VAL A 72 -10.49 13.06 -16.58
CA VAL A 72 -11.33 13.32 -15.39
C VAL A 72 -12.44 14.32 -15.76
N PRO A 73 -13.73 14.00 -15.49
CA PRO A 73 -14.84 14.91 -15.79
C PRO A 73 -14.63 16.31 -15.21
N GLN A 74 -14.84 17.34 -16.04
CA GLN A 74 -14.60 18.73 -15.65
C GLN A 74 -15.44 19.17 -14.44
N ASP A 75 -16.70 18.72 -14.36
CA ASP A 75 -17.58 19.01 -13.22
C ASP A 75 -16.96 18.53 -11.88
N LEU A 76 -16.40 17.32 -11.87
CA LEU A 76 -15.75 16.77 -10.67
C LEU A 76 -14.52 17.61 -10.30
N ARG A 77 -13.72 18.03 -11.28
CA ARG A 77 -12.55 18.90 -11.04
C ARG A 77 -12.95 20.24 -10.43
N LEU A 78 -14.01 20.87 -10.95
CA LEU A 78 -14.52 22.14 -10.43
C LEU A 78 -15.02 22.00 -8.99
N ARG A 79 -15.79 20.95 -8.70
CA ARG A 79 -16.31 20.67 -7.35
C ARG A 79 -15.18 20.43 -6.35
N ILE A 80 -14.14 19.71 -6.73
CA ILE A 80 -12.96 19.49 -5.87
C ILE A 80 -12.22 20.80 -5.62
N ALA A 81 -12.01 21.62 -6.66
CA ALA A 81 -11.34 22.93 -6.51
C ALA A 81 -12.10 23.85 -5.54
N GLN A 82 -13.42 23.97 -5.70
CA GLN A 82 -14.27 24.75 -4.80
C GLN A 82 -14.23 24.24 -3.35
N ALA A 83 -14.24 22.92 -3.15
CA ALA A 83 -14.15 22.33 -1.82
C ALA A 83 -12.80 22.70 -1.15
N ILE A 84 -11.70 22.61 -1.89
CA ILE A 84 -10.37 22.97 -1.38
C ILE A 84 -10.30 24.46 -1.02
N GLU A 85 -10.83 25.34 -1.87
CA GLU A 85 -10.90 26.78 -1.60
C GLU A 85 -11.68 27.08 -0.31
N SER A 86 -12.87 26.48 -0.15
CA SER A 86 -13.72 26.70 1.03
C SER A 86 -13.07 26.25 2.35
N LEU A 87 -12.20 25.25 2.30
CA LEU A 87 -11.43 24.80 3.46
C LEU A 87 -10.31 25.79 3.80
N GLY A 88 -9.65 26.38 2.80
CA GLY A 88 -8.60 27.38 3.00
C GLY A 88 -9.11 28.73 3.53
N GLU A 89 -10.35 29.12 3.21
CA GLU A 89 -10.97 30.34 3.72
C GLU A 89 -11.27 30.25 5.23
N SER A 90 -11.52 29.03 5.73
CA SER A 90 -11.82 28.77 7.14
C SER A 90 -10.60 28.99 8.06
N ASP A 91 -9.38 28.84 7.54
CA ASP A 91 -8.13 29.09 8.29
C ASP A 91 -7.73 30.58 8.31
N SER A 92 -8.23 31.39 7.37
CA SER A 92 -7.86 32.81 7.26
C SER A 92 -8.61 33.73 8.24
N GLN A 93 -9.79 33.34 8.73
CA GLN A 93 -10.56 34.14 9.71
C GLN A 93 -10.02 34.04 11.16
N ALA A 94 -9.10 33.12 11.44
CA ALA A 94 -8.45 32.99 12.75
C ALA A 94 -7.28 33.98 12.96
N SER A 95 -6.77 34.61 11.89
CA SER A 95 -5.58 35.49 11.92
C SER A 95 -5.89 36.96 12.19
N ASP A 96 -7.13 37.42 12.02
CA ASP A 96 -7.52 38.85 12.16
C ASP A 96 -8.11 39.19 13.54
N ALA A 97 -7.99 38.28 14.52
CA ALA A 97 -8.58 38.43 15.85
C ALA A 97 -7.56 38.50 17.01
N ILE A 98 -6.30 38.93 16.77
CA ILE A 98 -5.30 39.21 17.82
C ILE A 98 -4.78 40.64 17.71
#